data_AF-A0A7Z6UMW4-F1
#
_entry.id   AF-A0A7Z6UMW4-F1
#
_cell.length_a   1.000
_cell.length_b   1.000
_cell.length_c   1.000
_cell.angle_alpha   90.00
_cell.angle_beta   90.00
_cell.angle_gamma   90.00
#
_symmetry.space_group_name_H-M   'P 1'
#
loop_
_entity.id
_entity.type
_entity.pdbx_description
1 polymer ?
#
loop_
_entity_poly.entity_id
_entity_poly.type
_entity_poly.pdbx_seq_one_letter_code
_entity_poly.pdbx_strand_id
1 'polypeptide(L)'
;MNRAHVLAWRAQLELRALSGATIRRKLAALASLFDYLLDNNALAGGNPVHGVARPPVETNEGKTPALGDDQAKRLLDAPDGESLQGLRDRAMLAVLLYHGLRREELCLLQTVDLHERRGVKHLRIHGKGGKIRYLPLHPVAAERIYVYLVRDGDRAQTPGALFRSLRGKTSGTGITGKGVYGVVSKWASAAQIHVDGLGVHGLRATAATNALEHDADIAKVQIWLGHANISTTRLYDISRAATGGSS
;
A
#
# COMPACT_ATOMS: atom_id res chain seq x y z
N MET A 1 -5.44 -5.30 -37.19
CA MET A 1 -6.38 -5.69 -36.11
C MET A 1 -7.39 -4.57 -35.91
N ASN A 2 -8.69 -4.85 -35.82
CA ASN A 2 -9.74 -3.82 -35.72
C ASN A 2 -10.55 -3.94 -34.40
N ARG A 3 -11.50 -3.03 -34.16
CA ARG A 3 -12.30 -2.99 -32.92
C ARG A 3 -13.09 -4.28 -32.66
N ALA A 4 -13.58 -4.95 -33.70
CA ALA A 4 -14.29 -6.22 -33.57
C ALA A 4 -13.40 -7.32 -32.96
N HIS A 5 -12.12 -7.37 -33.36
CA HIS A 5 -11.16 -8.30 -32.77
C HIS A 5 -10.92 -8.01 -31.27
N VAL A 6 -10.88 -6.73 -30.87
CA VAL A 6 -10.70 -6.35 -29.46
C VAL A 6 -11.94 -6.73 -28.62
N LEU A 7 -13.14 -6.57 -29.18
CA LEU A 7 -14.39 -7.00 -28.54
C LEU A 7 -14.46 -8.53 -28.40
N ALA A 8 -14.12 -9.28 -29.45
CA ALA A 8 -14.06 -10.74 -29.39
C ALA A 8 -13.03 -11.23 -28.36
N TRP A 9 -11.86 -10.59 -28.31
CA TRP A 9 -10.84 -10.90 -27.30
C TRP A 9 -11.34 -10.60 -25.88
N ARG A 10 -12.00 -9.45 -25.66
CA ARG A 10 -12.63 -9.13 -24.36
C ARG A 10 -13.64 -10.21 -23.95
N ALA A 11 -14.54 -10.59 -24.84
CA ALA A 11 -15.53 -11.63 -24.57
C ALA A 11 -14.86 -12.96 -24.20
N GLN A 12 -13.77 -13.32 -24.87
CA GLN A 12 -12.97 -14.50 -24.51
C GLN A 12 -12.33 -14.39 -23.11
N LEU A 13 -11.86 -13.19 -22.70
CA LEU A 13 -11.34 -12.99 -21.35
C LEU A 13 -12.44 -13.13 -20.28
N GLU A 14 -13.67 -12.72 -20.59
CA GLU A 14 -14.85 -12.89 -19.73
C GLU A 14 -15.27 -14.37 -19.63
N LEU A 15 -15.28 -15.11 -20.74
CA LEU A 15 -15.51 -16.56 -20.77
C LEU A 15 -14.49 -17.34 -19.95
N ARG A 16 -13.27 -16.82 -19.83
CA ARG A 16 -12.22 -17.38 -18.96
C ARG A 16 -12.37 -17.01 -17.49
N ALA A 17 -13.48 -16.37 -17.11
CA ALA A 17 -13.78 -15.93 -15.74
C ALA A 17 -12.67 -15.06 -15.11
N LEU A 18 -11.94 -14.27 -15.92
CA LEU A 18 -10.97 -13.33 -15.38
C LEU A 18 -11.69 -12.18 -14.67
N SER A 19 -11.13 -11.71 -13.54
CA SER A 19 -11.70 -10.57 -12.83
C SER A 19 -11.74 -9.31 -13.70
N GLY A 20 -12.78 -8.49 -13.54
CA GLY A 20 -12.94 -7.24 -14.30
C GLY A 20 -11.72 -6.31 -14.21
N ALA A 21 -11.07 -6.27 -13.04
CA ALA A 21 -9.81 -5.53 -12.84
C ALA A 21 -8.66 -6.07 -13.73
N THR A 22 -8.58 -7.39 -13.88
CA THR A 22 -7.59 -8.04 -14.77
C THR A 22 -7.87 -7.73 -16.23
N ILE A 23 -9.13 -7.78 -16.66
CA ILE A 23 -9.55 -7.44 -18.03
C ILE A 23 -9.23 -5.98 -18.34
N ARG A 24 -9.53 -5.05 -17.42
CA ARG A 24 -9.18 -3.62 -17.57
C ARG A 24 -7.68 -3.39 -17.73
N ARG A 25 -6.84 -4.05 -16.92
CA ARG A 25 -5.37 -3.95 -17.05
C ARG A 25 -4.88 -4.43 -18.41
N LYS A 26 -5.42 -5.57 -18.89
CA LYS A 26 -5.09 -6.12 -20.21
C LYS A 26 -5.48 -5.17 -21.35
N LEU A 27 -6.68 -4.60 -21.29
CA LEU A 27 -7.14 -3.60 -22.27
C LEU A 27 -6.30 -2.31 -22.21
N ALA A 28 -5.88 -1.86 -21.02
CA ALA A 28 -5.02 -0.68 -20.88
C ALA A 28 -3.63 -0.89 -21.48
N ALA A 29 -3.02 -2.07 -21.25
CA ALA A 29 -1.74 -2.42 -21.87
C ALA A 29 -1.85 -2.48 -23.40
N LEU A 30 -2.93 -3.07 -23.92
CA LEU A 30 -3.17 -3.14 -25.36
C LEU A 30 -3.38 -1.74 -25.96
N ALA A 31 -4.16 -0.88 -25.30
CA ALA A 31 -4.36 0.50 -25.75
C ALA A 31 -3.02 1.24 -25.82
N SER A 32 -2.20 1.18 -24.77
CA SER A 32 -0.90 1.84 -24.72
C SER A 32 0.07 1.35 -25.81
N LEU A 33 0.01 0.06 -26.17
CA LEU A 33 0.81 -0.48 -27.28
C LEU A 33 0.38 0.10 -28.63
N PHE A 34 -0.94 0.16 -28.89
CA PHE A 34 -1.44 0.74 -30.14
C PHE A 34 -1.20 2.25 -30.21
N ASP A 35 -1.33 2.98 -29.12
CA ASP A 35 -0.97 4.41 -29.07
C ASP A 35 0.51 4.58 -29.43
N TYR A 36 1.41 3.80 -28.81
CA TYR A 36 2.84 3.81 -29.15
C TYR A 36 3.11 3.51 -30.63
N LEU A 37 2.45 2.51 -31.22
CA LEU A 37 2.65 2.15 -32.63
C LEU A 37 2.13 3.24 -33.59
N LEU A 38 1.06 3.93 -33.22
CA LEU A 38 0.53 5.07 -33.98
C LEU A 38 1.47 6.27 -33.88
N ASP A 39 1.97 6.59 -32.68
CA ASP A 39 2.91 7.69 -32.47
C ASP A 39 4.23 7.49 -33.25
N ASN A 40 4.63 6.23 -33.46
CA ASN A 40 5.79 5.86 -34.28
C ASN A 40 5.48 5.68 -35.77
N ASN A 41 4.28 6.05 -36.22
CA ASN A 41 3.81 5.87 -37.61
C ASN A 41 3.93 4.42 -38.15
N ALA A 42 3.96 3.42 -37.25
CA ALA A 42 4.06 2.00 -37.62
C ALA A 42 2.70 1.43 -38.05
N LEU A 43 1.60 2.15 -37.76
CA LEU A 43 0.24 1.79 -38.13
C LEU A 43 -0.49 3.01 -38.68
N ALA A 44 -1.41 2.78 -39.62
CA ALA A 44 -2.35 3.79 -40.09
C ALA A 44 -3.70 3.64 -39.39
N GLY A 45 -4.41 4.75 -39.19
CA GLY A 45 -5.76 4.78 -38.60
C GLY A 45 -5.76 5.14 -37.11
N GLY A 46 -6.79 4.68 -36.39
CA GLY A 46 -6.96 4.94 -34.95
C GLY A 46 -6.73 3.71 -34.10
N ASN A 47 -6.51 3.92 -32.80
CA ASN A 47 -6.32 2.82 -31.86
C ASN A 47 -7.63 2.03 -31.69
N PRO A 48 -7.65 0.72 -32.03
CA PRO A 48 -8.86 -0.10 -32.06
C PRO A 48 -9.41 -0.42 -30.66
N VAL A 49 -8.66 -0.11 -29.60
CA VAL A 49 -9.06 -0.32 -28.20
C VAL A 49 -9.86 0.87 -27.67
N HIS A 50 -9.69 2.06 -28.25
CA HIS A 50 -10.45 3.24 -27.84
C HIS A 50 -11.95 3.03 -28.08
N GLY A 51 -12.76 3.40 -27.09
CA GLY A 51 -14.20 3.18 -27.10
C GLY A 51 -14.65 1.73 -26.79
N VAL A 52 -13.75 0.77 -26.57
CA VAL A 52 -14.16 -0.55 -26.08
C VAL A 52 -14.63 -0.42 -24.63
N ALA A 53 -15.89 -0.76 -24.39
CA ALA A 53 -16.47 -0.75 -23.04
C ALA A 53 -15.65 -1.66 -22.12
N ARG A 54 -15.27 -1.11 -20.97
CA ARG A 54 -14.50 -1.80 -19.94
C ARG A 54 -15.48 -2.39 -18.91
N PRO A 55 -15.24 -3.61 -18.39
CA PRO A 55 -16.11 -4.17 -17.37
C PRO A 55 -16.26 -3.20 -16.19
N PRO A 56 -17.49 -3.03 -15.65
CA PRO A 56 -17.65 -2.34 -14.39
C PRO A 56 -16.81 -3.08 -13.35
N VAL A 57 -15.95 -2.34 -12.68
CA VAL A 57 -15.21 -2.85 -11.53
C VAL A 57 -15.78 -2.10 -10.36
N GLU A 58 -16.41 -2.81 -9.45
CA GLU A 58 -16.58 -2.29 -8.11
C GLU A 58 -15.17 -1.98 -7.60
N THR A 59 -14.89 -0.71 -7.35
CA THR A 59 -13.65 -0.35 -6.69
C THR A 59 -13.66 -1.04 -5.33
N ASN A 60 -12.82 -2.05 -5.16
CA ASN A 60 -12.52 -2.65 -3.85
C ASN A 60 -11.89 -1.63 -2.88
N GLU A 61 -11.51 -0.45 -3.37
CA GLU A 61 -11.11 0.70 -2.57
C GLU A 61 -12.32 1.20 -1.76
N GLY A 62 -12.35 0.86 -0.47
CA GLY A 62 -13.42 1.19 0.48
C GLY A 62 -14.08 -0.02 1.15
N LYS A 63 -13.89 -1.24 0.63
CA LYS A 63 -14.42 -2.49 1.22
C LYS A 63 -13.40 -3.26 2.07
N THR A 64 -12.17 -2.75 2.23
CA THR A 64 -11.16 -3.45 3.04
C THR A 64 -11.47 -3.21 4.51
N PRO A 65 -11.81 -4.25 5.29
CA PRO A 65 -12.16 -4.05 6.69
C PRO A 65 -10.95 -3.48 7.44
N ALA A 66 -11.17 -2.38 8.16
CA ALA A 66 -10.20 -1.87 9.12
C ALA A 66 -10.13 -2.84 10.31
N LEU A 67 -8.92 -3.08 10.81
CA LEU A 67 -8.71 -3.70 12.11
C LEU A 67 -9.28 -2.82 13.22
N GLY A 68 -9.98 -3.43 14.18
CA GLY A 68 -10.28 -2.77 15.46
C GLY A 68 -9.03 -2.61 16.33
N ASP A 69 -9.09 -1.74 17.34
CA ASP A 69 -7.93 -1.39 18.18
C ASP A 69 -7.25 -2.61 18.85
N ASP A 70 -8.04 -3.55 19.38
CA ASP A 70 -7.52 -4.79 19.96
C ASP A 70 -6.80 -5.66 18.93
N GLN A 71 -7.30 -5.70 17.69
CA GLN A 71 -6.64 -6.42 16.60
C GLN A 71 -5.35 -5.74 16.18
N ALA A 72 -5.36 -4.40 16.07
CA ALA A 72 -4.17 -3.62 15.75
C ALA A 72 -3.08 -3.80 16.82
N LYS A 73 -3.45 -3.76 18.11
CA LYS A 73 -2.54 -4.00 19.23
C LYS A 73 -1.95 -5.41 19.19
N ARG A 74 -2.78 -6.45 19.04
CA ARG A 74 -2.31 -7.84 18.91
C ARG A 74 -1.36 -8.00 17.72
N LEU A 75 -1.65 -7.38 16.58
CA LEU A 75 -0.77 -7.43 15.41
C LEU A 75 0.59 -6.76 15.68
N LEU A 76 0.58 -5.59 16.35
CA LEU A 76 1.80 -4.87 16.71
C LEU A 76 2.70 -5.70 17.64
N ASP A 77 2.12 -6.50 18.51
CA ASP A 77 2.87 -7.24 19.55
C ASP A 77 3.17 -8.69 19.17
N ALA A 78 2.57 -9.19 18.08
CA ALA A 78 2.74 -10.56 17.59
C ALA A 78 4.21 -10.95 17.25
N PRO A 79 5.04 -10.09 16.61
CA PRO A 79 6.41 -10.47 16.33
C PRO A 79 7.24 -10.55 17.60
N ASP A 80 8.27 -11.41 17.62
CA ASP A 80 9.17 -11.52 18.76
C ASP A 80 9.98 -10.23 18.98
N GLY A 81 10.30 -9.92 20.24
CA GLY A 81 11.04 -8.71 20.61
C GLY A 81 12.56 -8.87 20.66
N GLU A 82 13.07 -10.08 20.43
CA GLU A 82 14.47 -10.43 20.70
C GLU A 82 15.29 -10.71 19.44
N SER A 83 14.69 -11.34 18.44
CA SER A 83 15.40 -11.61 17.19
C SER A 83 15.44 -10.37 16.32
N LEU A 84 16.49 -10.27 15.50
CA LEU A 84 16.61 -9.22 14.50
C LEU A 84 15.40 -9.21 13.54
N GLN A 85 14.89 -10.39 13.17
CA GLN A 85 13.72 -10.49 12.30
C GLN A 85 12.47 -9.96 12.99
N GLY A 86 12.24 -10.35 14.25
CA GLY A 86 11.10 -9.90 15.05
C GLY A 86 11.09 -8.39 15.24
N LEU A 87 12.23 -7.80 15.63
CA LEU A 87 12.39 -6.35 15.77
C LEU A 87 12.13 -5.60 14.45
N ARG A 88 12.68 -6.09 13.34
CA ARG A 88 12.40 -5.53 12.01
C ARG A 88 10.91 -5.57 11.69
N ASP A 89 10.28 -6.73 11.89
CA ASP A 89 8.87 -6.94 11.59
C ASP A 89 7.96 -6.05 12.48
N ARG A 90 8.30 -5.89 13.77
CA ARG A 90 7.61 -4.95 14.70
C ARG A 90 7.67 -3.51 14.20
N ALA A 91 8.85 -3.06 13.76
CA ALA A 91 9.05 -1.72 13.23
C ALA A 91 8.26 -1.52 11.93
N MET A 92 8.29 -2.49 11.02
CA MET A 92 7.52 -2.45 9.77
C MET A 92 6.02 -2.36 10.03
N LEU A 93 5.47 -3.20 10.92
CA LEU A 93 4.05 -3.19 11.25
C LEU A 93 3.63 -1.86 11.91
N ALA A 94 4.47 -1.32 12.79
CA ALA A 94 4.23 -0.01 13.41
C ALA A 94 4.19 1.11 12.36
N VAL A 95 5.13 1.14 11.41
CA VAL A 95 5.09 2.13 10.31
C VAL A 95 3.83 1.98 9.46
N LEU A 96 3.46 0.74 9.12
CA LEU A 96 2.26 0.50 8.31
C LEU A 96 0.97 0.91 9.02
N LEU A 97 0.84 0.63 10.32
CA LEU A 97 -0.36 0.95 11.11
C LEU A 97 -0.44 2.43 11.50
N TYR A 98 0.65 3.02 12.00
CA TYR A 98 0.63 4.41 12.47
C TYR A 98 0.78 5.44 11.36
N HIS A 99 1.27 5.04 10.18
CA HIS A 99 1.49 5.98 9.08
C HIS A 99 0.76 5.60 7.78
N GLY A 100 0.13 4.43 7.72
CA GLY A 100 -0.68 4.02 6.59
C GLY A 100 0.08 3.97 5.26
N LEU A 101 1.41 3.73 5.28
CA LEU A 101 2.21 3.72 4.04
C LEU A 101 1.69 2.68 3.05
N ARG A 102 1.83 2.98 1.75
CA ARG A 102 1.70 1.95 0.73
C ARG A 102 2.85 0.96 0.87
N ARG A 103 2.61 -0.27 0.41
CA ARG A 103 3.61 -1.34 0.42
C ARG A 103 4.90 -0.91 -0.27
N GLU A 104 4.77 -0.30 -1.45
CA GLU A 104 5.90 0.17 -2.24
C GLU A 104 6.63 1.32 -1.54
N GLU A 105 5.91 2.20 -0.86
CA GLU A 105 6.50 3.30 -0.08
C GLU A 105 7.35 2.74 1.08
N LEU A 106 6.87 1.72 1.79
CA LEU A 106 7.63 1.06 2.85
C LEU A 106 8.93 0.42 2.32
N CYS A 107 8.87 -0.25 1.17
CA CYS A 107 10.03 -0.90 0.55
C CYS A 107 11.11 0.10 0.12
N LEU A 108 10.71 1.33 -0.21
CA LEU A 108 11.62 2.39 -0.69
C LEU A 108 12.26 3.20 0.43
N LEU A 109 11.80 3.04 1.68
CA LEU A 109 12.37 3.76 2.82
C LEU A 109 13.86 3.44 2.95
N GLN A 110 14.65 4.49 3.16
CA GLN A 110 16.06 4.42 3.44
C GLN A 110 16.36 4.90 4.86
N THR A 111 17.50 4.50 5.41
CA THR A 111 17.98 5.00 6.71
C THR A 111 18.11 6.52 6.71
N VAL A 112 18.48 7.11 5.57
CA VAL A 112 18.58 8.56 5.36
C VAL A 112 17.24 9.29 5.29
N ASP A 113 16.11 8.57 5.20
CA ASP A 113 14.77 9.16 5.22
C ASP A 113 14.25 9.41 6.65
N LEU A 114 14.99 8.98 7.67
CA LEU A 114 14.77 9.35 9.06
C LEU A 114 15.43 10.70 9.33
N HIS A 115 14.60 11.70 9.60
CA HIS A 115 15.06 13.06 9.86
C HIS A 115 14.58 13.55 11.20
N GLU A 116 15.30 14.50 11.78
CA GLU A 116 14.85 15.23 12.95
C GLU A 116 14.83 16.72 12.64
N ARG A 117 13.72 17.38 12.98
CA ARG A 117 13.55 18.82 12.80
C ARG A 117 12.91 19.40 14.04
N ARG A 118 13.61 20.31 14.72
CA ARG A 118 13.15 21.00 15.95
C ARG A 118 12.69 20.01 17.04
N GLY A 119 13.47 18.93 17.25
CA GLY A 119 13.16 17.90 18.24
C GLY A 119 12.06 16.91 17.83
N VAL A 120 11.45 17.08 16.65
CA VAL A 120 10.42 16.18 16.12
C VAL A 120 11.01 15.31 15.02
N LYS A 121 10.94 13.99 15.22
CA LYS A 121 11.37 13.00 14.23
C LYS A 121 10.35 12.92 13.11
N HIS A 122 10.84 12.78 11.88
CA HIS A 122 10.05 12.73 10.67
C HIS A 122 10.53 11.58 9.77
N LEU A 123 9.60 11.05 8.99
CA LEU A 123 9.87 10.08 7.95
C LEU A 123 9.60 10.72 6.58
N ARG A 124 10.62 10.75 5.72
CA ARG A 124 10.51 11.22 4.33
C ARG A 124 10.01 10.08 3.45
N ILE A 125 8.84 10.26 2.84
CA ILE A 125 8.18 9.23 2.03
C ILE A 125 8.24 9.57 0.55
N HIS A 126 8.70 8.61 -0.25
CA HIS A 126 8.74 8.68 -1.70
C HIS A 126 7.47 8.04 -2.29
N GLY A 127 6.52 8.87 -2.69
CA GLY A 127 5.23 8.46 -3.26
C GLY A 127 5.24 8.29 -4.78
N LYS A 128 4.08 7.90 -5.33
CA LYS A 128 3.90 7.70 -6.78
C LYS A 128 4.19 8.99 -7.56
N GLY A 129 4.91 8.86 -8.66
CA GLY A 129 5.25 9.98 -9.56
C GLY A 129 6.32 10.90 -9.00
N GLY A 130 7.19 10.41 -8.11
CA GLY A 130 8.30 11.19 -7.54
C GLY A 130 7.87 12.21 -6.47
N LYS A 131 6.61 12.19 -6.04
CA LYS A 131 6.12 13.10 -5.01
C LYS A 131 6.70 12.72 -3.64
N ILE A 132 7.29 13.69 -2.95
CA ILE A 132 7.84 13.51 -1.60
C ILE A 132 6.89 14.13 -0.57
N ARG A 133 6.69 13.44 0.56
CA ARG A 133 5.99 13.98 1.73
C ARG A 133 6.79 13.69 3.01
N TYR A 134 6.64 14.54 4.01
CA TYR A 134 7.25 14.37 5.32
C TYR A 134 6.16 14.10 6.35
N LEU A 135 6.28 13.01 7.08
CA LEU A 135 5.34 12.64 8.13
C LEU A 135 6.03 12.74 9.49
N PRO A 136 5.48 13.46 10.48
CA PRO A 136 5.93 13.32 11.86
C PRO A 136 5.85 11.84 12.26
N LEU A 137 6.96 11.32 12.78
CA LEU A 137 7.10 9.90 13.11
C LEU A 137 6.40 9.64 14.44
N HIS A 138 5.51 8.65 14.46
CA HIS A 138 4.76 8.30 15.66
C HIS A 138 5.74 7.76 16.72
N PRO A 139 5.63 8.13 18.02
CA PRO A 139 6.61 7.75 19.03
C PRO A 139 6.88 6.24 19.09
N VAL A 140 5.83 5.41 19.03
CA VAL A 140 5.95 3.95 19.03
C VAL A 140 6.64 3.41 17.77
N ALA A 141 6.37 4.02 16.61
CA ALA A 141 7.03 3.63 15.36
C ALA A 141 8.52 4.02 15.40
N ALA A 142 8.82 5.23 15.91
CA ALA A 142 10.17 5.71 16.10
C ALA A 142 10.96 4.75 17.00
N GLU A 143 10.47 4.49 18.20
CA GLU A 143 11.10 3.58 19.17
C GLU A 143 11.43 2.22 18.54
N ARG A 144 10.44 1.58 17.89
CA ARG A 144 10.63 0.26 17.27
C ARG A 144 11.66 0.29 16.14
N ILE A 145 11.67 1.35 15.32
CA ILE A 145 12.70 1.54 14.30
C ILE A 145 14.08 1.65 14.95
N TYR A 146 14.25 2.45 16.01
CA TYR A 146 15.54 2.62 16.67
C TYR A 146 16.02 1.33 17.34
N VAL A 147 15.15 0.60 18.05
CA VAL A 147 15.50 -0.69 18.65
C VAL A 147 15.96 -1.68 17.58
N TYR A 148 15.26 -1.73 16.44
CA TYR A 148 15.69 -2.53 15.30
C TYR A 148 17.06 -2.09 14.77
N LEU A 149 17.28 -0.80 14.52
CA LEU A 149 18.54 -0.28 14.00
C LEU A 149 19.72 -0.50 14.94
N VAL A 150 19.51 -0.38 16.26
CA VAL A 150 20.54 -0.66 17.26
C VAL A 150 20.94 -2.13 17.24
N ARG A 151 19.97 -3.04 17.14
CA ARG A 151 20.26 -4.48 16.99
C ARG A 151 20.92 -4.78 15.64
N ASP A 152 20.50 -4.09 14.59
CA ASP A 152 21.07 -4.16 13.26
C ASP A 152 22.27 -3.21 13.13
N GLY A 153 23.32 -3.42 13.93
CA GLY A 153 24.43 -2.47 14.11
C GLY A 153 25.11 -2.00 12.82
N ASP A 154 25.12 -2.82 11.76
CA ASP A 154 25.57 -2.42 10.42
C ASP A 154 24.60 -1.45 9.71
N ARG A 155 23.28 -1.62 9.91
CA ARG A 155 22.28 -0.74 9.30
C ARG A 155 22.21 0.64 9.91
N ALA A 156 22.48 0.76 11.20
CA ALA A 156 22.59 2.07 11.83
C ALA A 156 23.73 2.92 11.23
N GLN A 157 24.77 2.29 10.69
CA GLN A 157 26.01 2.96 10.24
C GLN A 157 26.11 3.11 8.72
N THR A 158 25.42 2.26 7.96
CA THR A 158 25.56 2.22 6.50
C THR A 158 24.29 2.74 5.80
N PRO A 159 24.39 3.75 4.91
CA PRO A 159 23.28 4.18 4.09
C PRO A 159 22.66 3.02 3.29
N GLY A 160 21.33 3.00 3.18
CA GLY A 160 20.63 2.04 2.34
C GLY A 160 19.20 1.82 2.79
N ALA A 161 18.59 0.73 2.34
CA ALA A 161 17.21 0.38 2.68
C ALA A 161 17.03 0.32 4.20
N LEU A 162 15.99 0.97 4.71
CA LEU A 162 15.64 0.99 6.12
C LEU A 162 15.32 -0.42 6.60
N PHE A 163 14.49 -1.15 5.86
CA PHE A 163 14.13 -2.53 6.17
C PHE A 163 14.78 -3.50 5.18
N ARG A 164 15.61 -4.40 5.70
CA ARG A 164 16.33 -5.38 4.88
C ARG A 164 15.61 -6.72 4.81
N SER A 165 15.76 -7.41 3.69
CA SER A 165 15.50 -8.84 3.64
C SER A 165 16.53 -9.57 4.49
N LEU A 166 16.07 -10.58 5.24
CA LEU A 166 16.89 -11.41 6.13
C LEU A 166 16.86 -12.88 5.71
N ARG A 167 16.43 -13.17 4.47
CA ARG A 167 16.19 -14.54 4.00
C ARG A 167 16.81 -14.79 2.64
N GLY A 168 17.53 -15.92 2.53
CA GLY A 168 18.01 -16.47 1.26
C GLY A 168 18.95 -15.53 0.49
N LYS A 169 18.92 -15.63 -0.84
CA LYS A 169 19.83 -14.91 -1.75
C LYS A 169 19.65 -13.39 -1.76
N THR A 170 18.56 -12.87 -1.19
CA THR A 170 18.30 -11.42 -1.08
C THR A 170 18.67 -10.87 0.29
N SER A 171 19.26 -11.69 1.18
CA SER A 171 19.67 -11.22 2.49
C SER A 171 20.58 -10.00 2.38
N GLY A 172 20.32 -8.97 3.19
CA GLY A 172 21.07 -7.71 3.18
C GLY A 172 20.56 -6.66 2.17
N THR A 173 19.75 -7.04 1.18
CA THR A 173 19.11 -6.06 0.27
C THR A 173 17.82 -5.51 0.88
N GLY A 174 17.24 -4.48 0.27
CA GLY A 174 15.94 -3.94 0.70
C GLY A 174 14.81 -4.98 0.61
N ILE A 175 13.88 -4.93 1.57
CA ILE A 175 12.73 -5.82 1.55
C ILE A 175 11.85 -5.55 0.31
N THR A 176 11.35 -6.62 -0.30
CA THR A 176 10.48 -6.53 -1.49
C THR A 176 9.02 -6.44 -1.08
N GLY A 177 8.15 -5.97 -1.98
CA GLY A 177 6.70 -5.96 -1.72
C GLY A 177 6.13 -7.34 -1.40
N LYS A 178 6.66 -8.42 -2.02
CA LYS A 178 6.30 -9.80 -1.65
C LYS A 178 6.72 -10.14 -0.22
N GLY A 179 7.92 -9.69 0.19
CA GLY A 179 8.41 -9.83 1.56
C GLY A 179 7.51 -9.12 2.57
N VAL A 180 7.13 -7.86 2.30
CA VAL A 180 6.21 -7.09 3.16
C VAL A 180 4.86 -7.79 3.30
N TYR A 181 4.29 -8.28 2.20
CA TYR A 181 3.05 -9.05 2.24
C TYR A 181 3.19 -10.30 3.12
N GLY A 182 4.29 -11.06 2.94
CA GLY A 182 4.57 -12.24 3.75
C GLY A 182 4.71 -11.94 5.25
N VAL A 183 5.33 -10.81 5.62
CA VAL A 183 5.43 -10.36 7.02
C VAL A 183 4.03 -10.07 7.59
N VAL A 184 3.23 -9.28 6.89
CA VAL A 184 1.87 -8.91 7.33
C VAL A 184 1.00 -10.16 7.47
N SER A 185 0.96 -11.03 6.47
CA SER A 185 0.15 -12.26 6.52
C SER A 185 0.61 -13.22 7.61
N LYS A 186 1.93 -13.38 7.82
CA LYS A 186 2.48 -14.23 8.89
C LYS A 186 1.97 -13.77 10.25
N TRP A 187 2.13 -12.49 10.56
CA TRP A 187 1.80 -11.96 11.89
C TRP A 187 0.31 -11.74 12.10
N ALA A 188 -0.46 -11.46 11.04
CA ALA A 188 -1.92 -11.49 11.13
C ALA A 188 -2.44 -12.89 11.49
N SER A 189 -1.89 -13.93 10.86
CA SER A 189 -2.21 -15.33 11.19
C SER A 189 -1.80 -15.67 12.63
N ALA A 190 -0.58 -15.31 13.05
CA ALA A 190 -0.10 -15.54 14.42
C ALA A 190 -0.94 -14.80 15.48
N ALA A 191 -1.48 -13.62 15.14
CA ALA A 191 -2.38 -12.85 15.99
C ALA A 191 -3.85 -13.31 15.93
N GLN A 192 -4.15 -14.39 15.20
CA GLN A 192 -5.51 -14.91 14.98
C GLN A 192 -6.47 -13.86 14.39
N ILE A 193 -5.96 -13.06 13.46
CA ILE A 193 -6.74 -12.03 12.77
C ILE A 193 -7.20 -12.59 11.43
N HIS A 194 -8.45 -13.03 11.38
CA HIS A 194 -9.10 -13.58 10.20
C HIS A 194 -9.98 -12.50 9.56
N VAL A 195 -9.35 -11.63 8.78
CA VAL A 195 -10.06 -10.60 7.99
C VAL A 195 -9.82 -10.90 6.52
N ASP A 196 -10.89 -11.12 5.77
CA ASP A 196 -10.81 -11.40 4.34
C ASP A 196 -10.17 -10.24 3.59
N GLY A 197 -9.10 -10.53 2.84
CA GLY A 197 -8.34 -9.53 2.11
C GLY A 197 -7.38 -8.69 2.97
N LEU A 198 -7.12 -9.08 4.23
CA LEU A 198 -6.17 -8.39 5.09
C LEU A 198 -4.74 -8.49 4.55
N GLY A 199 -4.29 -7.37 3.99
CA GLY A 199 -2.91 -7.11 3.61
C GLY A 199 -2.53 -5.67 3.97
N VAL A 200 -1.49 -5.14 3.32
CA VAL A 200 -1.03 -3.75 3.54
C VAL A 200 -2.15 -2.71 3.32
N HIS A 201 -3.12 -3.01 2.46
CA HIS A 201 -4.28 -2.14 2.23
C HIS A 201 -5.26 -2.12 3.41
N GLY A 202 -5.36 -3.20 4.19
CA GLY A 202 -6.17 -3.24 5.42
C GLY A 202 -5.53 -2.45 6.55
N LEU A 203 -4.21 -2.56 6.73
CA LEU A 203 -3.49 -1.74 7.72
C LEU A 203 -3.56 -0.24 7.39
N ARG A 204 -3.51 0.10 6.11
CA ARG A 204 -3.70 1.47 5.65
C ARG A 204 -5.14 1.96 5.86
N ALA A 205 -6.14 1.09 5.68
CA ALA A 205 -7.53 1.42 6.01
C ALA A 205 -7.68 1.67 7.52
N THR A 206 -7.09 0.83 8.39
CA THR A 206 -7.04 1.07 9.84
C THR A 206 -6.42 2.42 10.17
N ALA A 207 -5.27 2.75 9.59
CA ALA A 207 -4.62 4.05 9.83
C ALA A 207 -5.52 5.23 9.45
N ALA A 208 -6.24 5.12 8.33
CA ALA A 208 -7.19 6.13 7.86
C ALA A 208 -8.40 6.24 8.79
N THR A 209 -8.97 5.12 9.20
CA THR A 209 -10.12 5.06 10.12
C THR A 209 -9.77 5.66 11.48
N ASN A 210 -8.69 5.20 12.13
CA ASN A 210 -8.28 5.71 13.44
C ASN A 210 -8.00 7.22 13.39
N ALA A 211 -7.44 7.74 12.30
CA ALA A 211 -7.23 9.17 12.13
C ALA A 211 -8.55 9.95 12.12
N LEU A 212 -9.55 9.47 11.38
CA LEU A 212 -10.85 10.10 11.25
C LEU A 212 -11.69 9.98 12.53
N GLU A 213 -11.57 8.87 13.25
CA GLU A 213 -12.23 8.67 14.55
C GLU A 213 -11.72 9.60 15.64
N HIS A 214 -10.48 10.08 15.51
CA HIS A 214 -9.88 11.08 16.41
C HIS A 214 -9.95 12.51 15.84
N ASP A 215 -10.99 12.81 15.05
CA ASP A 215 -11.29 14.12 14.45
C ASP A 215 -10.16 14.75 13.62
N ALA A 216 -9.28 13.93 13.04
CA ALA A 216 -8.28 14.46 12.11
C ALA A 216 -8.98 14.99 10.85
N ASP A 217 -8.65 16.23 10.49
CA ASP A 217 -9.10 16.85 9.24
C ASP A 217 -8.83 15.93 8.04
N ILE A 218 -9.90 15.60 7.31
CA ILE A 218 -9.92 14.75 6.11
C ILE A 218 -8.86 15.19 5.09
N ALA A 219 -8.63 16.49 4.91
CA ALA A 219 -7.62 17.01 4.01
C ALA A 219 -6.19 16.70 4.52
N LYS A 220 -5.97 16.73 5.84
CA LYS A 220 -4.70 16.32 6.46
C LYS A 220 -4.51 14.81 6.37
N VAL A 221 -5.56 14.02 6.56
CA VAL A 221 -5.54 12.55 6.37
C VAL A 221 -5.24 12.22 4.91
N GLN A 222 -5.77 12.97 3.94
CA GLN A 222 -5.47 12.82 2.51
C GLN A 222 -4.00 13.08 2.16
N ILE A 223 -3.44 14.17 2.69
CA ILE A 223 -2.02 14.52 2.51
C ILE A 223 -1.13 13.47 3.17
N TRP A 224 -1.49 13.05 4.39
CA TRP A 224 -0.79 12.01 5.13
C TRP A 224 -0.77 10.67 4.39
N LEU A 225 -1.92 10.21 3.90
CA LEU A 225 -2.05 9.00 3.10
C LEU A 225 -1.45 9.17 1.68
N GLY A 226 -1.30 10.40 1.18
CA GLY A 226 -0.80 10.67 -0.16
C GLY A 226 -1.77 10.20 -1.25
N HIS A 227 -3.07 10.45 -1.08
CA HIS A 227 -4.07 10.21 -2.12
C HIS A 227 -3.98 11.30 -3.19
N ALA A 228 -3.90 10.91 -4.47
CA ALA A 228 -3.84 11.84 -5.59
C ALA A 228 -5.22 12.33 -6.06
N ASN A 229 -6.32 11.81 -5.50
CA ASN A 229 -7.68 12.12 -5.95
C ASN A 229 -8.68 12.20 -4.77
N ILE A 230 -9.49 13.28 -4.77
CA ILE A 230 -10.48 13.65 -3.74
C ILE A 230 -11.54 12.54 -3.51
N SER A 231 -11.80 11.72 -4.53
CA SER A 231 -12.79 10.63 -4.52
C SER A 231 -12.45 9.47 -3.58
N THR A 232 -11.18 9.27 -3.24
CA THR A 232 -10.72 8.12 -2.41
C THR A 232 -10.93 8.30 -0.91
N THR A 233 -11.24 9.52 -0.43
CA THR A 233 -11.50 9.78 0.99
C THR A 233 -13.00 9.94 1.28
N ARG A 234 -13.79 10.38 0.29
CA ARG A 234 -15.27 10.40 0.38
C ARG A 234 -15.88 9.01 0.54
N LEU A 235 -15.20 7.95 0.10
CA LEU A 235 -15.65 6.56 0.30
C LEU A 235 -15.66 6.12 1.78
N TYR A 236 -14.82 6.70 2.64
CA TYR A 236 -14.81 6.42 4.09
C TYR A 236 -15.94 7.16 4.84
N ASP A 237 -16.39 8.30 4.31
CA ASP A 237 -17.54 9.05 4.82
C ASP A 237 -18.86 8.27 4.60
N ILE A 238 -18.97 7.58 3.46
CA ILE A 238 -20.17 6.80 3.10
C ILE A 238 -20.37 5.58 4.02
N SER A 239 -19.30 4.93 4.49
CA SER A 239 -19.43 3.84 5.48
C SER A 239 -19.94 4.32 6.83
N ARG A 240 -19.71 5.59 7.20
CA ARG A 240 -20.21 6.20 8.44
C ARG A 240 -21.71 6.48 8.39
N ALA A 241 -22.23 6.88 7.22
CA ALA A 241 -23.65 7.10 7.01
C ALA A 241 -24.49 5.81 7.03
N ALA A 242 -23.89 4.66 6.70
CA ALA A 242 -24.58 3.38 6.64
C ALA A 242 -24.72 2.67 8.02
N THR A 243 -23.87 2.99 8.99
CA THR A 243 -23.89 2.37 10.33
C THR A 243 -24.54 3.24 11.42
N GLY A 244 -24.80 4.52 11.14
CA GLY A 244 -25.43 5.47 12.08
C GLY A 244 -26.95 5.59 11.99
N GLY A 245 -27.62 4.70 11.25
CA GLY A 245 -29.06 4.75 10.96
C GLY A 245 -29.88 3.67 11.66
N SER A 246 -29.77 3.53 12.98
CA SER A 246 -30.81 2.88 13.79
C SER A 246 -30.76 3.42 15.21
N SER A 247 -31.59 4.42 15.46
CA SER A 247 -32.04 4.86 16.79
C SER A 247 -33.55 4.99 16.71
#